data_AF-F9ECX4-F1
#
_entry.id   AF-F9ECX4-F1
#
_cell.length_a   1.000
_cell.length_b   1.000
_cell.length_c   1.000
_cell.angle_alpha   90.00
_cell.angle_beta   90.00
_cell.angle_gamma   90.00
#
_symmetry.space_group_name_H-M   'P 1'
#
loop_
_entity.id
_entity.type
_entity.pdbx_description
1 polymer ?
#
loop_
_entity_poly.entity_id
_entity_poly.type
_entity_poly.pdbx_seq_one_letter_code
_entity_poly.pdbx_strand_id
1 'polypeptide(L)'
;MLKHLATADEYEPVVRYLAMCLRTGGDLARRVVEQMIADAEQSLAQQVEHGIIVESVDPKARARYVTLSQVGALVMEFAMAEPGTTSMEIWQNHVATTMLPALELYSHGMLTDNGAMLEEHKKSLSGQSATAQ
;
A
#
# COMPACT_ATOMS: atom_id res chain seq x y z
N MET A 1 -20.56 5.60 1.69
CA MET A 1 -19.42 4.82 1.16
C MET A 1 -18.48 4.35 2.27
N LEU A 2 -18.04 5.22 3.20
CA LEU A 2 -17.22 4.82 4.38
C LEU A 2 -17.87 3.81 5.35
N LYS A 3 -19.20 3.71 5.37
CA LYS A 3 -19.94 2.75 6.23
C LYS A 3 -19.82 1.28 5.83
N HIS A 4 -19.38 0.96 4.60
CA HIS A 4 -19.24 -0.43 4.15
C HIS A 4 -17.88 -1.05 4.45
N LEU A 5 -16.90 -0.26 4.92
CA LEU A 5 -15.64 -0.80 5.45
C LEU A 5 -15.81 -1.37 6.88
N ALA A 6 -17.01 -1.23 7.46
CA ALA A 6 -17.29 -1.43 8.89
C ALA A 6 -18.28 -2.58 9.19
N THR A 7 -18.62 -3.44 8.22
CA THR A 7 -19.29 -4.73 8.54
C THR A 7 -18.21 -5.73 8.92
N ALA A 8 -17.78 -5.67 10.17
CA ALA A 8 -16.55 -6.24 10.70
C ALA A 8 -16.57 -7.78 10.88
N ASP A 9 -17.74 -8.39 11.11
CA ASP A 9 -17.77 -9.80 11.56
C ASP A 9 -17.41 -10.82 10.46
N GLU A 10 -17.76 -10.56 9.20
CA GLU A 10 -17.51 -11.50 8.09
C GLU A 10 -16.05 -11.51 7.62
N TYR A 11 -15.32 -10.40 7.85
CA TYR A 11 -13.94 -10.24 7.37
C TYR A 11 -12.90 -10.61 8.43
N GLU A 12 -13.28 -10.77 9.70
CA GLU A 12 -12.34 -11.12 10.77
C GLU A 12 -11.52 -12.39 10.46
N PRO A 13 -12.11 -13.52 10.00
CA PRO A 13 -11.34 -14.72 9.69
C PRO A 13 -10.32 -14.48 8.57
N VAL A 14 -10.69 -13.67 7.57
CA VAL A 14 -9.84 -13.32 6.44
C VAL A 14 -8.66 -12.45 6.89
N VAL A 15 -8.94 -11.41 7.67
CA VAL A 15 -7.92 -10.51 8.24
C VAL A 15 -6.95 -11.30 9.12
N ARG A 16 -7.47 -12.18 9.99
CA ARG A 16 -6.65 -13.05 10.85
C ARG A 16 -5.76 -13.98 10.03
N TYR A 17 -6.32 -14.63 9.00
CA TYR A 17 -5.57 -15.55 8.16
C TYR A 17 -4.49 -14.83 7.34
N LEU A 18 -4.81 -13.66 6.79
CA LEU A 18 -3.86 -12.82 6.07
C LEU A 18 -2.71 -12.39 6.98
N ALA A 19 -3.01 -11.89 8.18
CA ALA A 19 -2.00 -11.49 9.16
C ALA A 19 -1.08 -12.67 9.54
N MET A 20 -1.66 -13.86 9.77
CA MET A 20 -0.90 -15.07 10.07
C MET A 20 -0.01 -15.51 8.91
N CYS A 21 -0.54 -15.49 7.68
CA CYS A 21 0.20 -15.81 6.46
C CYS A 21 1.41 -14.89 6.29
N LEU A 22 1.18 -13.57 6.40
CA LEU A 22 2.24 -12.57 6.23
C LEU A 22 3.31 -12.65 7.32
N ARG A 23 2.94 -12.92 8.58
CA ARG A 23 3.88 -13.12 9.69
C ARG A 23 4.71 -14.40 9.56
N THR A 24 4.09 -15.47 9.07
CA THR A 24 4.78 -16.76 8.87
C THR A 24 5.74 -16.68 7.69
N GLY A 25 5.41 -15.88 6.68
CA GLY A 25 6.25 -15.67 5.50
C GLY A 25 6.28 -16.89 4.57
N GLY A 26 7.38 -17.01 3.83
CA GLY A 26 7.60 -18.11 2.89
C GLY A 26 6.81 -17.99 1.59
N ASP A 27 6.71 -19.11 0.88
CA ASP A 27 6.22 -19.16 -0.49
C ASP A 27 4.76 -18.73 -0.65
N LEU A 28 3.92 -19.05 0.34
CA LEU A 28 2.52 -18.65 0.34
C LEU A 28 2.38 -17.14 0.51
N ALA A 29 3.06 -16.55 1.51
CA ALA A 29 3.03 -15.11 1.76
C ALA A 29 3.51 -14.33 0.53
N ARG A 30 4.59 -14.79 -0.10
CA ARG A 30 5.09 -14.20 -1.35
C ARG A 30 4.05 -14.22 -2.47
N ARG A 31 3.38 -15.35 -2.70
CA ARG A 31 2.31 -15.43 -3.73
C ARG A 31 1.15 -14.51 -3.41
N VAL A 32 0.73 -14.43 -2.15
CA VAL A 32 -0.36 -13.53 -1.72
C VAL A 32 0.02 -12.08 -1.98
N VAL A 33 1.21 -11.64 -1.57
CA VAL A 33 1.66 -10.26 -1.78
C VAL A 33 1.80 -9.92 -3.26
N GLU A 34 2.36 -10.82 -4.08
CA GLU A 34 2.47 -10.58 -5.52
C GLU A 34 1.07 -10.48 -6.19
N GLN A 35 0.08 -11.25 -5.72
CA GLN A 35 -1.30 -11.11 -6.19
C GLN A 35 -1.89 -9.75 -5.78
N MET A 36 -1.70 -9.31 -4.52
CA MET A 36 -2.16 -8.00 -4.06
C MET A 36 -1.53 -6.84 -4.87
N ILE A 37 -0.28 -6.99 -5.29
CA ILE A 37 0.40 -6.01 -6.16
C ILE A 37 -0.24 -5.98 -7.54
N ALA A 38 -0.53 -7.15 -8.13
CA ALA A 38 -1.18 -7.24 -9.44
C ALA A 38 -2.61 -6.64 -9.41
N ASP A 39 -3.37 -6.94 -8.37
CA ASP A 39 -4.72 -6.40 -8.18
C ASP A 39 -4.68 -4.87 -8.01
N ALA A 40 -3.71 -4.36 -7.24
CA ALA A 40 -3.49 -2.93 -7.06
C ALA A 40 -3.09 -2.24 -8.37
N GLU A 41 -2.23 -2.85 -9.18
CA GLU A 41 -1.83 -2.32 -10.50
C GLU A 41 -3.06 -2.12 -11.39
N GLN A 42 -3.92 -3.14 -11.48
CA GLN A 42 -5.14 -3.07 -12.28
C GLN A 42 -6.12 -2.02 -11.73
N SER A 43 -6.34 -2.00 -10.41
CA SER A 43 -7.27 -1.05 -9.79
C SER A 43 -6.78 0.40 -9.94
N LEU A 44 -5.49 0.66 -9.72
CA LEU A 44 -4.92 1.98 -9.91
C LEU A 44 -5.00 2.45 -11.36
N ALA A 45 -4.80 1.56 -12.33
CA ALA A 45 -4.94 1.89 -13.76
C ALA A 45 -6.37 2.35 -14.09
N GLN A 46 -7.39 1.62 -13.63
CA GLN A 46 -8.80 2.00 -13.83
C GLN A 46 -9.11 3.37 -13.21
N GLN A 47 -8.56 3.66 -12.03
CA GLN A 47 -8.80 4.93 -11.36
C GLN A 47 -8.06 6.10 -12.01
N VAL A 48 -6.95 5.84 -12.71
CA VAL A 48 -6.31 6.83 -13.58
C VAL A 48 -7.19 7.13 -14.80
N GLU A 49 -7.75 6.11 -15.44
CA GLU A 49 -8.68 6.27 -16.58
C GLU A 49 -9.94 7.09 -16.20
N HIS A 50 -10.43 6.94 -14.96
CA HIS A 50 -11.54 7.72 -14.42
C HIS A 50 -11.16 9.13 -13.95
N GLY A 51 -9.88 9.52 -14.03
CA GLY A 51 -9.41 10.83 -13.58
C GLY A 51 -9.43 11.02 -12.06
N ILE A 52 -9.50 9.93 -11.28
CA ILE A 52 -9.48 9.96 -9.81
C ILE A 52 -8.04 9.99 -9.29
N ILE A 53 -7.12 9.29 -9.95
CA ILE A 53 -5.71 9.18 -9.57
C ILE A 53 -4.84 9.77 -10.68
N VAL A 54 -3.77 10.49 -10.32
CA VAL A 54 -2.81 11.03 -11.28
C VAL A 54 -2.05 9.92 -12.02
N GLU A 55 -1.61 10.19 -13.25
CA GLU A 55 -0.72 9.27 -13.98
C GLU A 55 0.60 9.03 -13.23
N SER A 56 1.18 7.85 -13.39
CA SER A 56 2.50 7.50 -12.83
C SER A 56 3.52 7.33 -13.93
N VAL A 57 4.76 7.74 -13.66
CA VAL A 57 5.92 7.45 -14.50
C VAL A 57 6.19 5.94 -14.62
N ASP A 58 5.94 5.20 -13.53
CA ASP A 58 6.02 3.74 -13.49
C ASP A 58 4.81 3.19 -12.72
N PRO A 59 3.72 2.81 -13.39
CA PRO A 59 2.51 2.31 -12.73
C PRO A 59 2.73 1.03 -11.92
N LYS A 60 3.58 0.12 -12.42
CA LYS A 60 3.87 -1.17 -11.78
C LYS A 60 4.70 -0.98 -10.52
N ALA A 61 5.75 -0.16 -10.58
CA ALA A 61 6.53 0.18 -9.39
C ALA A 61 5.69 0.91 -8.35
N ARG A 62 4.78 1.82 -8.77
CA ARG A 62 3.85 2.49 -7.86
C ARG A 62 2.92 1.51 -7.14
N ALA A 63 2.31 0.57 -7.87
CA ALA A 63 1.45 -0.45 -7.28
C ALA A 63 2.21 -1.28 -6.24
N ARG A 64 3.42 -1.72 -6.58
CA ARG A 64 4.30 -2.45 -5.65
C ARG A 64 4.60 -1.63 -4.39
N TYR A 65 5.01 -0.37 -4.56
CA TYR A 65 5.37 0.50 -3.45
C TYR A 65 4.20 0.76 -2.49
N VAL A 66 3.02 1.11 -3.02
CA VAL A 66 1.84 1.40 -2.20
C VAL A 66 1.36 0.15 -1.46
N THR A 67 1.24 -0.99 -2.16
CA THR A 67 0.81 -2.25 -1.54
C THR A 67 1.76 -2.67 -0.42
N LEU A 68 3.08 -2.65 -0.66
CA LEU A 68 4.06 -3.01 0.37
C LEU A 68 4.07 -2.03 1.55
N SER A 69 3.85 -0.74 1.30
CA SER A 69 3.79 0.28 2.36
C SER A 69 2.60 0.02 3.30
N GLN A 70 1.41 -0.26 2.75
CA GLN A 70 0.21 -0.51 3.55
C GLN A 70 0.25 -1.88 4.24
N VAL A 71 0.62 -2.94 3.51
CA VAL A 71 0.73 -4.29 4.08
C VAL A 71 1.81 -4.34 5.16
N GLY A 72 2.96 -3.69 4.91
CA GLY A 72 4.04 -3.58 5.89
C GLY A 72 3.61 -2.87 7.17
N ALA A 73 2.91 -1.72 7.03
CA ALA A 73 2.36 -1.00 8.18
C ALA A 73 1.41 -1.89 9.00
N LEU A 74 0.48 -2.58 8.34
CA LEU A 74 -0.46 -3.47 9.01
C LEU A 74 0.25 -4.63 9.73
N VAL A 75 1.25 -5.27 9.09
CA VAL A 75 2.04 -6.34 9.72
C VAL A 75 2.78 -5.83 10.97
N MET A 76 3.30 -4.60 10.93
CA MET A 76 3.93 -3.98 12.10
C MET A 76 2.91 -3.71 13.21
N GLU A 77 1.72 -3.23 12.89
CA GLU A 77 0.65 -3.04 13.89
C GLU A 77 0.22 -4.36 14.54
N PHE A 78 0.10 -5.43 13.75
CA PHE A 78 -0.12 -6.77 14.29
C PHE A 78 1.00 -7.25 15.23
N ALA A 79 2.25 -6.85 14.95
CA ALA A 79 3.39 -7.23 15.78
C ALA A 79 3.46 -6.43 17.09
N MET A 80 2.89 -5.21 17.13
CA MET A 80 2.89 -4.32 18.30
C MET A 80 1.61 -4.41 19.14
N ALA A 81 0.61 -5.17 18.69
CA ALA A 81 -0.67 -5.28 19.37
C ALA A 81 -0.54 -5.84 20.80
N GLU A 82 -1.37 -5.33 21.71
CA GLU A 82 -1.41 -5.78 23.10
C GLU A 82 -1.94 -7.23 23.20
N PRO A 83 -1.53 -8.00 24.22
CA PRO A 83 -2.09 -9.32 24.45
C PRO A 83 -3.62 -9.26 24.62
N GLY A 84 -4.34 -10.00 23.78
CA GLY A 84 -5.81 -10.06 23.81
C GLY A 84 -6.49 -9.16 22.78
N THR A 85 -5.78 -8.28 22.09
CA THR A 85 -6.35 -7.52 20.97
C THR A 85 -6.69 -8.45 19.80
N THR A 86 -7.92 -8.39 19.32
CA THR A 86 -8.40 -9.16 18.18
C THR A 86 -7.84 -8.62 16.87
N SER A 87 -7.81 -9.47 15.84
CA SER A 87 -7.34 -9.04 14.51
C SER A 87 -8.23 -7.95 13.89
N MET A 88 -9.51 -7.94 14.24
CA MET A 88 -10.44 -6.92 13.78
C MET A 88 -10.22 -5.58 14.48
N GLU A 89 -9.95 -5.57 15.78
CA GLU A 89 -9.62 -4.32 16.50
C GLU A 89 -8.35 -3.67 15.94
N ILE A 90 -7.32 -4.47 15.63
CA ILE A 90 -6.09 -3.98 14.99
C ILE A 90 -6.41 -3.36 13.63
N TRP A 91 -7.18 -4.05 12.79
CA TRP A 91 -7.58 -3.55 11.47
C TRP A 91 -8.42 -2.27 11.55
N GLN A 92 -9.39 -2.21 12.45
CA GLN A 92 -10.22 -1.02 12.64
C GLN A 92 -9.39 0.17 13.10
N ASN A 93 -8.45 -0.05 14.02
CA ASN A 93 -7.52 0.98 14.46
C ASN A 93 -6.60 1.44 13.34
N HIS A 94 -6.06 0.52 12.52
CA HIS A 94 -5.27 0.83 11.33
C HIS A 94 -6.02 1.79 10.40
N VAL A 95 -7.26 1.43 10.04
CA VAL A 95 -8.10 2.24 9.15
C VAL A 95 -8.40 3.60 9.76
N ALA A 96 -8.74 3.66 11.05
CA ALA A 96 -9.09 4.89 11.75
C ALA A 96 -7.92 5.87 11.82
N THR A 97 -6.69 5.37 12.01
CA THR A 97 -5.49 6.20 12.19
C THR A 97 -4.81 6.57 10.87
N THR A 98 -4.93 5.72 9.84
CA THR A 98 -4.24 5.92 8.56
C THR A 98 -5.01 6.79 7.57
N MET A 99 -6.35 6.82 7.65
CA MET A 99 -7.17 7.48 6.64
C MET A 99 -6.86 8.98 6.49
N LEU A 100 -6.81 9.73 7.59
CA LEU A 100 -6.55 11.17 7.55
C LEU A 100 -5.17 11.51 6.95
N PRO A 101 -4.05 11.00 7.49
CA PRO A 101 -2.73 11.32 6.94
C PRO A 101 -2.55 10.80 5.50
N ALA A 102 -3.16 9.68 5.13
CA ALA A 102 -3.15 9.21 3.75
C ALA A 102 -3.86 10.19 2.80
N LEU A 103 -5.04 10.70 3.18
CA LEU A 103 -5.77 11.67 2.37
C LEU A 103 -5.01 13.00 2.24
N GLU A 104 -4.38 13.47 3.31
CA GLU A 104 -3.52 14.66 3.28
C GLU A 104 -2.36 14.44 2.30
N LEU A 105 -1.63 13.34 2.46
CA LEU A 105 -0.48 13.00 1.61
C LEU A 105 -0.88 12.84 0.14
N TYR A 106 -2.00 12.17 -0.16
CA TYR A 106 -2.44 11.95 -1.54
C TYR A 106 -3.02 13.22 -2.19
N SER A 107 -3.51 14.17 -1.40
CA SER A 107 -4.07 15.43 -1.91
C SER A 107 -3.02 16.52 -2.11
N HIS A 108 -2.01 16.56 -1.23
CA HIS A 108 -1.07 17.68 -1.17
C HIS A 108 0.39 17.27 -1.42
N GLY A 109 0.71 15.98 -1.39
CA GLY A 109 2.09 15.51 -1.34
C GLY A 109 2.77 15.87 -0.02
N MET A 110 4.08 15.62 0.07
CA MET A 110 4.88 15.89 1.27
C MET A 110 6.11 16.77 0.99
N LEU A 111 6.63 16.71 -0.24
CA LEU A 111 7.81 17.48 -0.64
C LEU A 111 7.40 18.86 -1.15
N THR A 112 8.19 19.87 -0.80
CA THR A 112 7.94 21.28 -1.16
C THR A 112 8.64 21.73 -2.44
N ASP A 113 9.38 20.84 -3.09
CA ASP A 113 10.25 21.14 -4.24
C ASP A 113 9.51 21.05 -5.59
N ASN A 114 8.19 20.87 -5.55
CA ASN A 114 7.33 20.71 -6.73
C ASN A 114 7.82 19.63 -7.70
N GLY A 115 8.45 18.56 -7.19
CA GLY A 115 8.91 17.42 -7.98
C GLY A 115 10.31 17.56 -8.58
N ALA A 116 11.09 18.56 -8.19
CA ALA A 116 12.47 18.72 -8.67
C ALA A 116 13.34 17.47 -8.40
N MET A 117 13.26 16.89 -7.21
CA MET A 117 13.96 15.66 -6.81
C MET A 117 13.51 14.45 -7.64
N LEU A 118 12.24 14.37 -8.03
CA LEU A 118 11.75 13.31 -8.91
C LEU A 118 12.39 13.41 -10.29
N GLU A 119 12.46 14.61 -10.87
CA GLU A 119 13.09 14.82 -12.17
C GLU A 119 14.61 14.58 -12.14
N GLU A 120 15.29 14.93 -11.05
CA GLU A 120 16.70 14.59 -10.87
C GLU A 120 16.90 13.08 -10.79
N HIS A 121 16.09 12.37 -10.01
CA HIS A 121 16.18 10.91 -9.90
C HIS A 121 15.95 10.22 -11.25
N LYS A 122 14.94 10.64 -12.02
CA LYS A 122 14.69 10.14 -13.39
C LYS A 122 15.91 10.31 -14.30
N LYS A 123 16.61 11.43 -14.22
CA LYS A 123 17.85 11.66 -14.99
C LYS A 123 19.00 10.74 -14.56
N SER A 124 19.10 10.43 -13.27
CA SER A 124 20.14 9.51 -12.78
C SER A 124 19.95 8.07 -13.29
N LEU A 125 18.70 7.61 -13.44
CA LEU A 125 18.36 6.28 -13.95
C LEU A 125 18.70 6.15 -15.45
N SER A 126 18.47 7.20 -16.24
CA SER A 126 18.84 7.21 -17.66
C SER A 126 20.36 7.26 -17.87
N GLY A 127 21.09 7.97 -16.99
CA GLY A 127 22.55 8.03 -17.02
C GLY A 127 23.24 6.70 -16.67
N GLN A 128 22.71 5.95 -15.70
CA GLN A 128 23.23 4.63 -15.31
C GLN A 128 23.03 3.57 -16.41
N SER A 129 21.90 3.64 -17.13
CA SER A 129 21.64 2.74 -18.27
C SER A 129 22.61 2.96 -19.44
N ALA A 130 23.16 4.17 -19.58
CA ALA A 130 24.12 4.53 -20.63
C ALA A 130 25.58 4.20 -20.28
N THR A 131 25.91 3.96 -19.01
CA THR A 131 27.26 3.59 -18.55
C THR A 131 27.46 2.08 -18.40
N ALA A 132 26.40 1.29 -18.48
CA ALA A 132 26.42 -0.18 -18.40
C ALA A 132 26.46 -0.87 -19.79
N GLN A 133 26.64 -0.11 -20.88
CA GLN A 133 26.93 -0.59 -22.24
C GLN A 133 28.35 -0.21 -22.64
#